data_AF-A0A954VNZ7-F1
#
_entry.id   AF-A0A954VNZ7-F1
#
_cell.length_a   1.000
_cell.length_b   1.000
_cell.length_c   1.000
_cell.angle_alpha   90.00
_cell.angle_beta   90.00
_cell.angle_gamma   90.00
#
_symmetry.space_group_name_H-M   'P 1'
#
loop_
_entity.id
_entity.type
_entity.pdbx_description
1 polymer ?
#
loop_
_entity_poly.entity_id
_entity_poly.type
_entity_poly.pdbx_seq_one_letter_code
_entity_poly.pdbx_strand_id
1 'polypeptide(L)'
;MIQKLHQSMIQFIQHGYCYAIATCVGVLLAFFGMANGNTSGLYAQEQFAGPVKIVGLLWNANPKSSAETLAKIIQTALDRESVQELNQAFIGIRDKLENSVSSSNYNDPRYLPALCALALIESDKWHRELHDALETLTRRSANDVNQIPLGGLELVARVSLARDSSSAESLIQYVVSNQSNLAAASRLLQILLSDCESATHLVLGIWPNLPPTLQAEAIEPMTQNAGRMQELLAAVGQGKVKPDLFNTNQLRKWIQAGNAPITKQIEKIWGTIREQDNAQRQLLVSSMLERIKNGSKGSVGRGVIVFERVCSQCHVLHGKGFEVGPNITNNGRGNLDQLVSNMLDPSLVIGPAFQAKLVLTLDGEVIAGLLADETETRLKLKVQGGKIIELDKVDIEQINTSVKSLMPEGLEAQLSEQEFLDLISYLCLVKAPEAEDNELIQGTPADFVQP
;
A
#
# COMPACT_ATOMS: atom_id res chain seq x y z
N MET A 1 30.26 34.81 -12.21
CA MET A 1 29.65 33.78 -11.31
C MET A 1 28.24 34.19 -10.90
N ILE A 2 28.03 35.40 -10.39
CA ILE A 2 26.70 35.91 -9.97
C ILE A 2 25.73 36.10 -11.15
N GLN A 3 26.18 36.57 -12.32
CA GLN A 3 25.32 36.68 -13.52
C GLN A 3 24.93 35.32 -14.15
N LYS A 4 25.79 34.29 -14.03
CA LYS A 4 25.44 32.92 -14.45
C LYS A 4 24.42 32.28 -13.49
N LEU A 5 24.53 32.55 -12.19
CA LEU A 5 23.51 32.17 -11.20
C LEU A 5 22.16 32.88 -11.42
N HIS A 6 22.18 34.14 -11.86
CA HIS A 6 20.95 34.89 -12.15
C HIS A 6 20.23 34.39 -13.41
N GLN A 7 20.96 34.01 -14.48
CA GLN A 7 20.36 33.40 -15.67
C GLN A 7 19.85 31.97 -15.42
N SER A 8 20.54 31.18 -14.59
CA SER A 8 20.07 29.86 -14.18
C SER A 8 18.84 29.90 -13.28
N MET A 9 18.69 30.94 -12.43
CA MET A 9 17.47 31.14 -11.64
C MET A 9 16.28 31.60 -12.49
N ILE A 10 16.48 32.42 -13.53
CA ILE A 10 15.38 32.87 -14.40
C ILE A 10 14.85 31.71 -15.27
N GLN A 11 15.72 30.80 -15.74
CA GLN A 11 15.26 29.58 -16.43
C GLN A 11 14.53 28.59 -15.49
N PHE A 12 14.81 28.62 -14.19
CA PHE A 12 14.16 27.77 -13.18
C PHE A 12 12.77 28.27 -12.76
N ILE A 13 12.46 29.55 -12.99
CA ILE A 13 11.21 30.19 -12.54
C ILE A 13 10.07 30.06 -13.58
N GLN A 14 10.36 29.65 -14.83
CA GLN A 14 9.34 29.59 -15.89
C GLN A 14 8.48 28.31 -15.97
N HIS A 15 8.72 27.30 -15.13
CA HIS A 15 7.92 26.06 -15.12
C HIS A 15 7.41 25.74 -13.71
N GLY A 16 6.57 26.63 -13.20
CA GLY A 16 6.20 26.67 -11.79
C GLY A 16 5.70 25.36 -11.22
N TYR A 17 6.45 24.80 -10.26
CA TYR A 17 6.01 23.97 -9.14
C TYR A 17 7.12 24.00 -8.06
N CYS A 18 6.74 23.94 -6.78
CA CYS A 18 7.59 23.80 -5.57
C CYS A 18 8.52 24.98 -5.17
N TYR A 19 7.95 25.94 -4.42
CA TYR A 19 8.70 26.84 -3.55
C TYR A 19 8.49 26.43 -2.08
N ALA A 20 9.35 25.57 -1.53
CA ALA A 20 9.41 25.34 -0.08
C ALA A 20 10.74 24.80 0.48
N ILE A 21 11.76 24.47 -0.34
CA ILE A 21 12.92 23.70 0.17
C ILE A 21 14.26 24.44 0.09
N ALA A 22 14.41 25.56 -0.64
CA ALA A 22 15.73 26.16 -0.86
C ALA A 22 16.14 27.34 0.05
N THR A 23 15.32 27.79 1.02
CA THR A 23 15.63 29.01 1.80
C THR A 23 15.60 28.88 3.33
N CYS A 24 15.61 27.67 3.91
CA CYS A 24 15.56 27.51 5.37
C CYS A 24 16.87 27.05 6.06
N VAL A 25 17.95 26.76 5.34
CA VAL A 25 19.22 26.36 5.98
C VAL A 25 20.04 27.57 6.47
N GLY A 26 19.87 28.75 5.87
CA GLY A 26 20.62 29.95 6.25
C GLY A 26 20.15 30.65 7.53
N VAL A 27 18.89 30.48 7.92
CA VAL A 27 18.30 31.15 9.11
C VAL A 27 18.54 30.36 10.39
N LEU A 28 18.70 29.03 10.29
CA LEU A 28 18.97 28.15 11.43
C LEU A 28 20.41 28.31 12.00
N LEU A 29 21.38 28.72 11.18
CA LEU A 29 22.77 28.91 11.64
C LEU A 29 23.03 30.23 12.38
N ALA A 30 22.12 31.22 12.28
CA ALA A 30 22.26 32.50 12.97
C ALA A 30 21.80 32.47 14.44
N PHE A 31 20.97 31.50 14.84
CA PHE A 31 20.36 31.48 16.17
C PHE A 31 21.07 30.60 17.21
N PHE A 32 21.95 29.67 16.80
CA PHE A 32 22.65 28.76 17.73
C PHE A 32 24.09 29.18 18.10
N GLY A 33 24.56 30.33 17.65
CA GLY A 33 25.96 30.77 17.79
C GLY A 33 26.31 31.65 19.01
N MET A 34 25.39 31.91 19.95
CA MET A 34 25.67 32.78 21.10
C MET A 34 25.32 32.13 22.45
N ALA A 35 25.91 30.97 22.70
CA ALA A 35 26.12 30.48 24.05
C ALA A 35 27.64 30.34 24.28
N ASN A 36 28.29 31.42 24.72
CA ASN A 36 29.56 31.36 25.46
C ASN A 36 29.80 32.70 26.14
N GLY A 37 29.44 32.80 27.43
CA GLY A 37 29.71 33.98 28.23
C GLY A 37 28.85 34.11 29.49
N ASN A 38 29.06 33.20 30.45
CA ASN A 38 28.96 33.39 31.89
C ASN A 38 27.95 34.43 32.46
N THR A 39 26.85 33.95 33.05
CA THR A 39 26.41 34.40 34.38
C THR A 39 25.60 33.29 35.06
N SER A 40 26.15 32.83 36.16
CA SER A 40 25.61 31.92 37.17
C SER A 40 24.33 32.42 37.84
N GLY A 41 23.37 31.52 38.08
CA GLY A 41 22.38 31.69 39.16
C GLY A 41 20.96 31.20 38.84
N LEU A 42 20.54 30.19 39.61
CA LEU A 42 19.15 29.79 39.93
C LEU A 42 18.37 28.93 38.92
N TYR A 43 18.23 27.67 39.32
CA TYR A 43 17.25 26.69 38.84
C TYR A 43 15.81 27.12 39.20
N ALA A 44 14.91 27.09 38.20
CA ALA A 44 13.56 26.52 38.22
C ALA A 44 12.63 27.22 37.20
N GLN A 45 11.86 26.43 36.45
CA GLN A 45 10.65 26.80 35.64
C GLN A 45 10.74 27.21 34.15
N GLU A 46 11.90 27.36 33.51
CA GLU A 46 11.95 27.86 32.11
C GLU A 46 12.42 26.86 31.04
N GLN A 47 11.78 25.70 30.89
CA GLN A 47 12.07 24.83 29.72
C GLN A 47 11.21 25.09 28.47
N PHE A 48 10.18 25.95 28.53
CA PHE A 48 9.29 26.23 27.38
C PHE A 48 8.96 27.71 27.13
N ALA A 49 9.72 28.66 27.68
CA ALA A 49 9.53 30.09 27.38
C ALA A 49 9.86 30.44 25.91
N GLY A 50 10.69 29.64 25.23
CA GLY A 50 11.13 29.85 23.85
C GLY A 50 10.01 29.69 22.80
N PRO A 51 9.30 28.55 22.73
CA PRO A 51 8.21 28.35 21.77
C PRO A 51 7.08 29.37 21.90
N VAL A 52 6.70 29.74 23.13
CA VAL A 52 5.66 30.75 23.41
C VAL A 52 6.07 32.13 22.89
N LYS A 53 7.32 32.55 23.10
CA LYS A 53 7.85 33.81 22.57
C LYS A 53 7.92 33.82 21.04
N ILE A 54 8.30 32.70 20.43
CA ILE A 54 8.39 32.56 18.97
C ILE A 54 7.00 32.66 18.33
N VAL A 55 6.02 31.92 18.86
CA VAL A 55 4.63 31.94 18.40
C VAL A 55 4.02 33.35 18.55
N GLY A 56 4.29 34.04 19.67
CA GLY A 56 3.84 35.40 19.92
C GLY A 56 4.45 36.45 18.98
N LEU A 57 5.74 36.34 18.65
CA LEU A 57 6.45 37.28 17.76
C LEU A 57 6.06 37.09 16.29
N LEU A 58 5.80 35.86 15.86
CA LEU A 58 5.43 35.54 14.48
C LEU A 58 4.01 36.01 14.12
N TRP A 59 3.12 36.16 15.10
CA TRP A 59 1.75 36.60 14.84
C TRP A 59 1.65 38.04 14.30
N ASN A 60 2.68 38.85 14.53
CA ASN A 60 2.78 40.23 14.04
C ASN A 60 3.48 40.34 12.66
N ALA A 61 3.88 39.22 12.04
CA ALA A 61 4.52 39.18 10.72
C ALA A 61 3.52 39.02 9.56
N ASN A 62 4.01 38.91 8.32
CA ASN A 62 3.17 38.64 7.14
C ASN A 62 2.35 37.34 7.35
N PRO A 63 1.02 37.35 7.13
CA PRO A 63 0.14 36.21 7.35
C PRO A 63 0.64 34.87 6.77
N LYS A 64 1.24 34.91 5.58
CA LYS A 64 1.76 33.71 4.91
C LYS A 64 2.96 33.11 5.65
N SER A 65 3.91 33.94 6.08
CA SER A 65 5.09 33.49 6.83
C SER A 65 4.74 32.94 8.21
N SER A 66 3.77 33.57 8.89
CA SER A 66 3.27 33.12 10.19
C SER A 66 2.59 31.76 10.07
N ALA A 67 1.79 31.56 9.02
CA ALA A 67 1.13 30.30 8.72
C ALA A 67 2.13 29.16 8.45
N GLU A 68 3.10 29.39 7.57
CA GLU A 68 4.14 28.40 7.24
C GLU A 68 4.95 27.98 8.48
N THR A 69 5.25 28.94 9.35
CA THR A 69 6.02 28.66 10.56
C THR A 69 5.18 27.89 11.58
N LEU A 70 3.91 28.26 11.78
CA LEU A 70 3.00 27.57 12.68
C LEU A 70 2.79 26.11 12.23
N ALA A 71 2.59 25.88 10.92
CA ALA A 71 2.46 24.54 10.35
C ALA A 71 3.71 23.68 10.63
N LYS A 72 4.92 24.23 10.44
CA LYS A 72 6.18 23.52 10.73
C LYS A 72 6.33 23.16 12.20
N ILE A 73 5.96 24.07 13.11
CA ILE A 73 6.02 23.83 14.56
C ILE A 73 5.08 22.69 14.94
N ILE A 74 3.84 22.73 14.45
CA ILE A 74 2.85 21.68 14.70
C ILE A 74 3.36 20.34 14.18
N GLN A 75 3.77 20.25 12.90
CA GLN A 75 4.28 19.01 12.33
C GLN A 75 5.47 18.46 13.13
N THR A 76 6.43 19.31 13.49
CA THR A 76 7.61 18.89 14.26
C THR A 76 7.22 18.32 15.64
N ALA A 77 6.18 18.84 16.28
CA ALA A 77 5.73 18.34 17.57
C ALA A 77 5.03 16.98 17.45
N LEU A 78 4.31 16.74 16.35
CA LEU A 78 3.71 15.43 16.05
C LEU A 78 4.82 14.38 15.84
N ASP A 79 5.82 14.72 15.03
CA ASP A 79 6.96 13.83 14.73
C ASP A 79 7.80 13.48 15.99
N ARG A 80 7.71 14.29 17.05
CA ARG A 80 8.46 14.13 18.31
C ARG A 80 7.60 13.67 19.49
N GLU A 81 6.32 13.39 19.26
CA GLU A 81 5.37 13.02 20.32
C GLU A 81 5.24 14.07 21.45
N SER A 82 5.59 15.34 21.19
CA SER A 82 5.67 16.41 22.19
C SER A 82 4.40 17.28 22.24
N VAL A 83 3.24 16.68 21.98
CA VAL A 83 1.98 17.40 21.71
C VAL A 83 1.49 18.17 22.93
N GLN A 84 1.66 17.62 24.14
CA GLN A 84 1.20 18.23 25.39
C GLN A 84 1.92 19.56 25.68
N GLU A 85 3.22 19.63 25.41
CA GLU A 85 4.04 20.84 25.62
C GLU A 85 3.63 21.94 24.63
N LEU A 86 3.37 21.57 23.38
CA LEU A 86 2.91 22.50 22.36
C LEU A 86 1.49 23.02 22.64
N ASN A 87 0.59 22.16 23.11
CA ASN A 87 -0.76 22.56 23.53
C ASN A 87 -0.69 23.68 24.58
N GLN A 88 0.11 23.49 25.65
CA GLN A 88 0.28 24.51 26.69
C GLN A 88 0.78 25.84 26.13
N ALA A 89 1.67 25.80 25.12
CA ALA A 89 2.16 27.00 24.47
C ALA A 89 1.07 27.75 23.68
N PHE A 90 0.13 27.03 23.06
CA PHE A 90 -0.95 27.66 22.28
C PHE A 90 -2.06 28.28 23.14
N ILE A 91 -2.27 27.81 24.37
CA ILE A 91 -3.27 28.39 25.28
C ILE A 91 -3.08 29.92 25.43
N GLY A 92 -1.83 30.39 25.53
CA GLY A 92 -1.51 31.81 25.68
C GLY A 92 -1.80 32.70 24.47
N ILE A 93 -2.10 32.11 23.30
CA ILE A 93 -2.46 32.85 22.08
C ILE A 93 -3.84 32.45 21.53
N ARG A 94 -4.65 31.75 22.32
CA ARG A 94 -5.95 31.19 21.91
C ARG A 94 -6.85 32.20 21.21
N ASP A 95 -7.12 33.35 21.83
CA ASP A 95 -8.03 34.37 21.28
C ASP A 95 -7.62 34.81 19.88
N LYS A 96 -6.32 34.82 19.57
CA LYS A 96 -5.79 35.18 18.26
C LYS A 96 -6.03 34.07 17.23
N LEU A 97 -5.85 32.81 17.64
CA LEU A 97 -6.15 31.65 16.81
C LEU A 97 -7.63 31.60 16.48
N GLU A 98 -8.50 31.78 17.49
CA GLU A 98 -9.96 31.82 17.33
C GLU A 98 -10.34 32.89 16.33
N ASN A 99 -9.89 34.14 16.50
CA ASN A 99 -10.17 35.23 15.56
C ASN A 99 -9.76 34.91 14.11
N SER A 100 -8.71 34.12 13.89
CA SER A 100 -8.29 33.70 12.55
C SER A 100 -9.26 32.71 11.91
N VAL A 101 -9.86 31.84 12.72
CA VAL A 101 -10.85 30.86 12.29
C VAL A 101 -12.26 31.47 12.19
N SER A 102 -12.63 32.36 13.11
CA SER A 102 -13.93 33.04 13.18
C SER A 102 -14.19 33.99 12.01
N SER A 103 -13.15 34.50 11.36
CA SER A 103 -13.29 35.40 10.21
C SER A 103 -13.96 34.75 8.99
N SER A 104 -14.11 33.40 8.99
CA SER A 104 -14.54 32.59 7.84
C SER A 104 -13.80 32.93 6.54
N ASN A 105 -12.66 33.61 6.63
CA ASN A 105 -11.81 33.92 5.49
C ASN A 105 -10.94 32.71 5.22
N TYR A 106 -11.53 31.71 4.58
CA TYR A 106 -10.85 30.47 4.24
C TYR A 106 -9.59 30.71 3.38
N ASN A 107 -9.53 31.81 2.63
CA ASN A 107 -8.34 32.16 1.84
C ASN A 107 -7.18 32.71 2.68
N ASP A 108 -7.37 32.96 3.98
CA ASP A 108 -6.28 33.33 4.88
C ASP A 108 -5.33 32.13 5.07
N PRO A 109 -4.04 32.26 4.75
CA PRO A 109 -3.07 31.18 4.93
C PRO A 109 -2.95 30.72 6.40
N ARG A 110 -3.32 31.57 7.36
CA ARG A 110 -3.30 31.25 8.80
C ARG A 110 -4.45 30.36 9.24
N TYR A 111 -5.51 30.25 8.44
CA TYR A 111 -6.73 29.51 8.81
C TYR A 111 -6.42 28.07 9.23
N LEU A 112 -5.73 27.31 8.37
CA LEU A 112 -5.48 25.89 8.60
C LEU A 112 -4.53 25.63 9.79
N PRO A 113 -3.36 26.31 9.88
CA PRO A 113 -2.49 26.14 11.04
C PRO A 113 -3.15 26.62 12.34
N ALA A 114 -3.99 27.66 12.31
CA ALA A 114 -4.70 28.12 13.49
C ALA A 114 -5.78 27.13 13.93
N LEU A 115 -6.52 26.56 12.99
CA LEU A 115 -7.50 25.50 13.25
C LEU A 115 -6.84 24.26 13.86
N CYS A 116 -5.72 23.82 13.31
CA CYS A 116 -4.92 22.73 13.87
C CYS A 116 -4.43 23.05 15.30
N ALA A 117 -3.94 24.28 15.53
CA ALA A 117 -3.53 24.70 16.86
C ALA A 117 -4.69 24.68 17.86
N LEU A 118 -5.89 25.12 17.46
CA LEU A 118 -7.10 25.06 18.30
C LEU A 118 -7.54 23.62 18.58
N ALA A 119 -7.48 22.73 17.58
CA ALA A 119 -7.79 21.31 17.75
C ALA A 119 -6.84 20.62 18.75
N LEU A 120 -5.58 21.08 18.85
CA LEU A 120 -4.67 20.60 19.89
C LEU A 120 -5.08 21.09 21.29
N ILE A 121 -5.66 22.30 21.39
CA ILE A 121 -6.03 22.94 22.66
C ILE A 121 -7.33 22.36 23.23
N GLU A 122 -8.37 22.17 22.42
CA GLU A 122 -9.71 21.74 22.86
C GLU A 122 -9.90 20.22 22.74
N SER A 123 -10.37 19.56 23.81
CA SER A 123 -10.57 18.09 23.81
C SER A 123 -11.94 17.65 23.30
N ASP A 124 -12.99 18.46 23.47
CA ASP A 124 -14.38 17.95 23.41
C ASP A 124 -15.13 18.37 22.12
N LYS A 125 -14.47 19.12 21.23
CA LYS A 125 -15.08 19.73 20.04
C LYS A 125 -14.09 19.71 18.87
N TRP A 126 -13.74 18.53 18.41
CA TRP A 126 -12.89 18.42 17.21
C TRP A 126 -13.61 17.66 16.08
N HIS A 127 -14.63 16.84 16.36
CA HIS A 127 -15.37 16.10 15.32
C HIS A 127 -16.02 17.04 14.28
N ARG A 128 -16.67 18.11 14.74
CA ARG A 128 -17.35 19.08 13.85
C ARG A 128 -16.33 19.94 13.13
N GLU A 129 -15.31 20.38 13.85
CA GLU A 129 -14.25 21.26 13.39
C GLU A 129 -13.34 20.55 12.37
N LEU A 130 -13.06 19.26 12.58
CA LEU A 130 -12.39 18.40 11.62
C LEU A 130 -13.26 18.23 10.37
N HIS A 131 -14.54 17.94 10.54
CA HIS A 131 -15.46 17.80 9.41
C HIS A 131 -15.49 19.09 8.58
N ASP A 132 -15.65 20.24 9.22
CA ASP A 132 -15.63 21.55 8.59
C ASP A 132 -14.27 21.85 7.92
N ALA A 133 -13.15 21.44 8.52
CA ALA A 133 -11.81 21.58 7.95
C ALA A 133 -11.64 20.77 6.67
N LEU A 134 -12.00 19.49 6.70
CA LEU A 134 -11.89 18.56 5.58
C LEU A 134 -12.86 18.97 4.45
N GLU A 135 -14.09 19.37 4.80
CA GLU A 135 -15.06 19.89 3.85
C GLU A 135 -14.57 21.20 3.22
N THR A 136 -13.98 22.10 4.00
CA THR A 136 -13.38 23.34 3.50
C THR A 136 -12.22 23.08 2.54
N LEU A 137 -11.31 22.15 2.89
CA LEU A 137 -10.19 21.76 2.02
C LEU A 137 -10.70 21.18 0.69
N THR A 138 -11.82 20.48 0.71
CA THR A 138 -12.41 19.86 -0.48
C THR A 138 -13.27 20.80 -1.30
N ARG A 139 -14.00 21.70 -0.67
CA ARG A 139 -14.71 22.78 -1.36
C ARG A 139 -13.74 23.69 -2.11
N ARG A 140 -12.51 23.87 -1.61
CA ARG A 140 -11.42 24.54 -2.35
C ARG A 140 -10.98 23.74 -3.58
N SER A 141 -10.87 22.41 -3.48
CA SER A 141 -10.45 21.56 -4.62
C SER A 141 -11.53 21.41 -5.69
N ALA A 142 -12.81 21.51 -5.34
CA ALA A 142 -13.92 21.48 -6.29
C ALA A 142 -13.90 22.65 -7.30
N ASN A 143 -13.19 23.74 -6.99
CA ASN A 143 -13.08 24.92 -7.85
C ASN A 143 -11.81 24.92 -8.75
N ASP A 144 -10.83 24.03 -8.50
CA ASP A 144 -9.65 23.83 -9.36
C ASP A 144 -9.06 22.42 -9.14
N VAL A 145 -9.38 21.50 -10.05
CA VAL A 145 -9.22 20.04 -9.93
C VAL A 145 -7.76 19.60 -9.71
N ASN A 146 -6.78 20.45 -9.98
CA ASN A 146 -5.35 20.13 -9.88
C ASN A 146 -4.65 20.64 -8.61
N GLN A 147 -5.37 21.17 -7.62
CA GLN A 147 -4.77 21.67 -6.37
C GLN A 147 -5.52 21.22 -5.12
N ILE A 148 -5.40 19.93 -4.78
CA ILE A 148 -5.54 19.50 -3.38
C ILE A 148 -4.18 19.72 -2.72
N PRO A 149 -4.00 20.62 -1.75
CA PRO A 149 -2.79 20.62 -0.95
C PRO A 149 -2.86 19.39 -0.04
N LEU A 150 -2.35 18.24 -0.51
CA LEU A 150 -2.31 17.00 0.26
C LEU A 150 -1.64 17.21 1.63
N GLY A 151 -0.68 18.13 1.71
CA GLY A 151 -0.05 18.54 2.97
C GLY A 151 -1.02 19.19 3.97
N GLY A 152 -2.08 19.84 3.51
CA GLY A 152 -3.10 20.42 4.39
C GLY A 152 -4.03 19.37 4.99
N LEU A 153 -4.50 18.42 4.17
CA LEU A 153 -5.26 17.25 4.64
C LEU A 153 -4.44 16.42 5.61
N GLU A 154 -3.15 16.22 5.30
CA GLU A 154 -2.23 15.50 6.16
C GLU A 154 -2.04 16.16 7.51
N LEU A 155 -1.74 17.46 7.52
CA LEU A 155 -1.53 18.20 8.76
C LEU A 155 -2.76 18.11 9.66
N VAL A 156 -3.96 18.32 9.10
CA VAL A 156 -5.22 18.22 9.85
C VAL A 156 -5.42 16.82 10.43
N ALA A 157 -5.26 15.78 9.60
CA ALA A 157 -5.46 14.40 10.04
C ALA A 157 -4.49 13.99 11.16
N ARG A 158 -3.19 14.29 11.00
CA ARG A 158 -2.16 13.96 11.99
C ARG A 158 -2.39 14.70 13.30
N VAL A 159 -2.78 15.97 13.24
CA VAL A 159 -3.10 16.76 14.43
C VAL A 159 -4.27 16.16 15.20
N SER A 160 -5.34 15.78 14.51
CA SER A 160 -6.50 15.16 15.16
C SER A 160 -6.14 13.82 15.80
N LEU A 161 -5.40 12.97 15.09
CA LEU A 161 -4.99 11.66 15.61
C LEU A 161 -4.01 11.73 16.79
N ALA A 162 -3.09 12.70 16.79
CA ALA A 162 -2.17 12.89 17.90
C ALA A 162 -2.84 13.48 19.15
N ARG A 163 -4.01 14.09 18.99
CA ARG A 163 -4.81 14.58 20.11
C ARG A 163 -5.67 13.48 20.71
N ASP A 164 -6.41 12.75 19.88
CA ASP A 164 -7.33 11.70 20.30
C ASP A 164 -7.53 10.65 19.19
N SER A 165 -7.40 9.37 19.57
CA SER A 165 -7.58 8.23 18.67
C SER A 165 -9.05 8.04 18.24
N SER A 166 -10.02 8.60 18.97
CA SER A 166 -11.42 8.63 18.53
C SER A 166 -11.61 9.43 17.23
N SER A 167 -10.60 10.22 16.84
CA SER A 167 -10.55 10.94 15.55
C SER A 167 -10.52 10.09 14.30
N ALA A 168 -10.15 8.83 14.47
CA ALA A 168 -10.14 7.91 13.35
C ALA A 168 -11.53 7.70 12.74
N GLU A 169 -12.61 7.69 13.52
CA GLU A 169 -13.97 7.44 13.00
C GLU A 169 -14.45 8.54 12.05
N SER A 170 -14.23 9.81 12.41
CA SER A 170 -14.62 10.93 11.55
C SER A 170 -13.79 11.01 10.26
N LEU A 171 -12.48 10.71 10.35
CA LEU A 171 -11.61 10.60 9.17
C LEU A 171 -12.05 9.45 8.26
N ILE A 172 -12.44 8.30 8.82
CA ILE A 172 -12.96 7.15 8.07
C ILE A 172 -14.28 7.48 7.39
N GLN A 173 -15.23 8.09 8.10
CA GLN A 173 -16.50 8.55 7.51
C GLN A 173 -16.26 9.53 6.35
N TYR A 174 -15.26 10.39 6.49
CA TYR A 174 -14.87 11.31 5.44
C TYR A 174 -14.31 10.59 4.20
N VAL A 175 -13.42 9.61 4.40
CA VAL A 175 -12.89 8.75 3.32
C VAL A 175 -14.03 8.05 2.57
N VAL A 176 -15.04 7.54 3.28
CA VAL A 176 -16.22 6.90 2.68
C VAL A 176 -17.07 7.89 1.90
N SER A 177 -17.28 9.10 2.44
CA SER A 177 -18.16 10.11 1.83
C SER A 177 -17.55 10.78 0.60
N ASN A 178 -16.22 10.73 0.43
CA ASN A 178 -15.50 11.45 -0.62
C ASN A 178 -14.66 10.53 -1.52
N GLN A 179 -15.17 9.34 -1.83
CA GLN A 179 -14.50 8.36 -2.70
C GLN A 179 -14.28 8.84 -4.15
N SER A 180 -14.97 9.89 -4.59
CA SER A 180 -14.73 10.53 -5.90
C SER A 180 -13.35 11.20 -5.98
N ASN A 181 -12.71 11.49 -4.84
CA ASN A 181 -11.38 12.07 -4.75
C ASN A 181 -10.38 11.04 -4.18
N LEU A 182 -9.94 10.13 -5.05
CA LEU A 182 -9.06 9.01 -4.67
C LEU A 182 -7.73 9.46 -4.07
N ALA A 183 -7.13 10.56 -4.53
CA ALA A 183 -5.85 11.06 -4.00
C ALA A 183 -5.97 11.52 -2.53
N ALA A 184 -7.05 12.25 -2.20
CA ALA A 184 -7.32 12.66 -0.83
C ALA A 184 -7.66 11.46 0.06
N ALA A 185 -8.54 10.56 -0.41
CA ALA A 185 -8.94 9.37 0.31
C ALA A 185 -7.74 8.44 0.61
N SER A 186 -6.89 8.21 -0.39
CA SER A 186 -5.64 7.46 -0.26
C SER A 186 -4.73 8.07 0.81
N ARG A 187 -4.49 9.39 0.77
CA ARG A 187 -3.60 10.05 1.74
C ARG A 187 -4.11 9.91 3.17
N LEU A 188 -5.40 10.13 3.39
CA LEU A 188 -6.02 10.01 4.71
C LEU A 188 -5.97 8.56 5.22
N LEU A 189 -6.23 7.59 4.35
CA LEU A 189 -6.16 6.17 4.66
C LEU A 189 -4.75 5.76 5.11
N GLN A 190 -3.70 6.21 4.41
CA GLN A 190 -2.31 5.93 4.78
C GLN A 190 -1.96 6.52 6.16
N ILE A 191 -2.41 7.75 6.44
CA ILE A 191 -2.16 8.41 7.74
C ILE A 191 -2.86 7.66 8.86
N LEU A 192 -4.15 7.33 8.68
CA LEU A 192 -4.92 6.54 9.63
C LEU A 192 -4.23 5.23 9.96
N LEU A 193 -3.86 4.46 8.94
CA LEU A 193 -3.21 3.17 9.10
C LEU A 193 -1.76 3.27 9.60
N SER A 194 -1.13 4.45 9.58
CA SER A 194 0.21 4.65 10.15
C SER A 194 0.13 5.06 11.62
N ASP A 195 -0.67 6.09 11.90
CA ASP A 195 -0.62 6.86 13.14
C ASP A 195 -1.70 6.46 14.15
N CYS A 196 -2.65 5.60 13.77
CA CYS A 196 -3.72 5.14 14.66
C CYS A 196 -3.70 3.61 14.82
N GLU A 197 -3.76 3.14 16.07
CA GLU A 197 -3.76 1.72 16.38
C GLU A 197 -5.11 1.07 16.02
N SER A 198 -6.23 1.73 16.38
CA SER A 198 -7.59 1.27 16.11
C SER A 198 -8.04 1.43 14.65
N ALA A 199 -7.24 2.09 13.80
CA ALA A 199 -7.59 2.33 12.40
C ALA A 199 -7.78 1.05 11.61
N THR A 200 -7.06 -0.03 11.93
CA THR A 200 -7.21 -1.32 11.22
C THR A 200 -8.62 -1.85 11.34
N HIS A 201 -9.13 -1.97 12.58
CA HIS A 201 -10.50 -2.36 12.85
C HIS A 201 -11.53 -1.46 12.15
N LEU A 202 -11.32 -0.14 12.16
CA LEU A 202 -12.24 0.82 11.53
C LEU A 202 -12.26 0.70 10.00
N VAL A 203 -11.09 0.61 9.36
CA VAL A 203 -10.95 0.40 7.91
C VAL A 203 -11.55 -0.94 7.51
N LEU A 204 -11.28 -2.01 8.27
CA LEU A 204 -11.93 -3.30 8.05
C LEU A 204 -13.45 -3.16 8.20
N GLY A 205 -13.95 -2.41 9.18
CA GLY A 205 -15.37 -2.12 9.37
C GLY A 205 -16.09 -1.64 8.10
N ILE A 206 -15.45 -0.76 7.32
CA ILE A 206 -15.99 -0.20 6.08
C ILE A 206 -15.54 -0.94 4.81
N TRP A 207 -14.77 -2.02 4.92
CA TRP A 207 -14.11 -2.70 3.80
C TRP A 207 -14.98 -2.93 2.55
N PRO A 208 -16.25 -3.42 2.68
CA PRO A 208 -17.10 -3.66 1.51
C PRO A 208 -17.44 -2.40 0.71
N ASN A 209 -17.38 -1.23 1.35
CA ASN A 209 -17.69 0.05 0.75
C ASN A 209 -16.46 0.74 0.18
N LEU A 210 -15.25 0.23 0.40
CA LEU A 210 -14.03 0.83 -0.16
C LEU A 210 -13.89 0.49 -1.66
N PRO A 211 -13.54 1.46 -2.51
CA PRO A 211 -13.13 1.21 -3.89
C PRO A 211 -11.99 0.18 -3.95
N PRO A 212 -11.93 -0.70 -4.98
CA PRO A 212 -10.88 -1.72 -5.11
C PRO A 212 -9.45 -1.16 -5.02
N THR A 213 -9.23 0.05 -5.55
CA THR A 213 -7.94 0.76 -5.46
C THR A 213 -7.54 1.02 -4.02
N LEU A 214 -8.45 1.57 -3.20
CA LEU A 214 -8.21 1.85 -1.78
C LEU A 214 -8.11 0.57 -0.92
N GLN A 215 -8.84 -0.48 -1.28
CA GLN A 215 -8.69 -1.79 -0.63
C GLN A 215 -7.26 -2.32 -0.78
N ALA A 216 -6.70 -2.28 -1.98
CA ALA A 216 -5.32 -2.71 -2.23
C ALA A 216 -4.29 -1.83 -1.49
N GLU A 217 -4.48 -0.52 -1.51
CA GLU A 217 -3.59 0.43 -0.81
C GLU A 217 -3.62 0.26 0.72
N ALA A 218 -4.72 -0.21 1.29
CA ALA A 218 -4.84 -0.48 2.72
C ALA A 218 -4.02 -1.70 3.18
N ILE A 219 -3.78 -2.69 2.31
CA ILE A 219 -3.12 -3.96 2.68
C ILE A 219 -1.68 -3.71 3.13
N GLU A 220 -0.89 -2.98 2.34
CA GLU A 220 0.54 -2.77 2.62
C GLU A 220 0.78 -2.22 4.05
N PRO A 221 0.23 -1.07 4.48
CA PRO A 221 0.48 -0.54 5.82
C PRO A 221 -0.06 -1.45 6.94
N MET A 222 -1.16 -2.17 6.72
CA MET A 222 -1.66 -3.16 7.69
C MET A 222 -0.70 -4.36 7.84
N THR A 223 -0.01 -4.74 6.78
CA THR A 223 1.01 -5.82 6.84
C THR A 223 2.33 -5.38 7.46
N GLN A 224 2.55 -4.10 7.79
CA GLN A 224 3.82 -3.62 8.36
C GLN A 224 3.89 -3.69 9.89
N ASN A 225 2.77 -3.99 10.58
CA ASN A 225 2.70 -4.09 12.03
C ASN A 225 2.06 -5.41 12.46
N ALA A 226 2.56 -6.04 13.53
CA ALA A 226 2.12 -7.37 13.95
C ALA A 226 0.66 -7.41 14.43
N GLY A 227 0.21 -6.40 15.18
CA GLY A 227 -1.17 -6.32 15.65
C GLY A 227 -2.14 -6.13 14.48
N ARG A 228 -1.82 -5.19 13.58
CA ARG A 228 -2.60 -4.92 12.37
C ARG A 228 -2.65 -6.13 11.43
N MET A 229 -1.53 -6.84 11.26
CA MET A 229 -1.46 -8.06 10.47
C MET A 229 -2.35 -9.17 11.06
N GLN A 230 -2.40 -9.31 12.39
CA GLN A 230 -3.28 -10.30 13.03
C GLN A 230 -4.76 -9.99 12.80
N GLU A 231 -5.19 -8.74 12.95
CA GLU A 231 -6.57 -8.32 12.64
C GLU A 231 -6.92 -8.56 11.17
N LEU A 232 -6.00 -8.22 10.27
CA LEU A 232 -6.16 -8.39 8.84
C LEU A 232 -6.27 -9.88 8.46
N LEU A 233 -5.40 -10.75 9.01
CA LEU A 233 -5.47 -12.20 8.80
C LEU A 233 -6.77 -12.81 9.33
N ALA A 234 -7.27 -12.32 10.47
CA ALA A 234 -8.57 -12.74 11.00
C ALA A 234 -9.70 -12.36 10.03
N ALA A 235 -9.66 -11.16 9.44
CA ALA A 235 -10.65 -10.73 8.44
C ALA A 235 -10.57 -11.56 7.14
N VAL A 236 -9.38 -11.98 6.72
CA VAL A 236 -9.21 -12.93 5.60
C VAL A 236 -9.80 -14.29 5.94
N GLY A 237 -9.51 -14.82 7.13
CA GLY A 237 -10.07 -16.09 7.62
C GLY A 237 -11.60 -16.10 7.73
N GLN A 238 -12.22 -14.92 7.91
CA GLN A 238 -13.67 -14.72 7.90
C GLN A 238 -14.26 -14.49 6.49
N GLY A 239 -13.42 -14.44 5.45
CA GLY A 239 -13.85 -14.18 4.06
C GLY A 239 -14.21 -12.72 3.77
N LYS A 240 -13.94 -11.79 4.69
CA LYS A 240 -14.22 -10.36 4.53
C LYS A 240 -13.22 -9.68 3.58
N VAL A 241 -11.96 -10.09 3.66
CA VAL A 241 -10.88 -9.63 2.79
C VAL A 241 -10.46 -10.78 1.90
N LYS A 242 -10.35 -10.54 0.59
CA LYS A 242 -9.93 -11.57 -0.37
C LYS A 242 -8.43 -11.84 -0.22
N PRO A 243 -7.99 -13.11 -0.11
CA PRO A 243 -6.57 -13.48 -0.06
C PRO A 243 -5.75 -12.97 -1.24
N ASP A 244 -6.37 -12.78 -2.41
CA ASP A 244 -5.71 -12.37 -3.65
C ASP A 244 -5.24 -10.90 -3.65
N LEU A 245 -5.65 -10.10 -2.68
CA LEU A 245 -5.20 -8.71 -2.54
C LEU A 245 -3.78 -8.60 -1.94
N PHE A 246 -3.26 -9.68 -1.38
CA PHE A 246 -1.95 -9.71 -0.76
C PHE A 246 -0.88 -9.99 -1.79
N ASN A 247 0.23 -9.26 -1.69
CA ASN A 247 1.42 -9.65 -2.41
C ASN A 247 2.21 -10.69 -1.59
N THR A 248 2.83 -11.62 -2.28
CA THR A 248 3.58 -12.69 -1.64
C THR A 248 4.80 -12.22 -0.84
N ASN A 249 5.43 -11.11 -1.26
CA ASN A 249 6.59 -10.56 -0.56
C ASN A 249 6.20 -10.02 0.84
N GLN A 250 4.98 -9.49 1.02
CA GLN A 250 4.42 -9.09 2.31
C GLN A 250 4.32 -10.31 3.24
N LEU A 251 3.77 -11.42 2.74
CA LEU A 251 3.61 -12.66 3.51
C LEU A 251 4.98 -13.26 3.89
N ARG A 252 5.93 -13.28 2.95
CA ARG A 252 7.27 -13.82 3.17
C ARG A 252 8.03 -13.08 4.28
N LYS A 253 7.94 -11.74 4.33
CA LYS A 253 8.58 -10.93 5.38
C LYS A 253 8.18 -11.41 6.78
N TRP A 254 6.91 -11.78 6.99
CA TRP A 254 6.42 -12.28 8.27
C TRP A 254 6.92 -13.67 8.61
N ILE A 255 7.01 -14.56 7.62
CA ILE A 255 7.57 -15.90 7.79
C ILE A 255 9.05 -15.79 8.20
N GLN A 256 9.82 -14.98 7.48
CA GLN A 256 11.24 -14.74 7.77
C GLN A 256 11.46 -14.04 9.12
N ALA A 257 10.54 -13.18 9.54
CA ALA A 257 10.58 -12.56 10.87
C ALA A 257 10.34 -13.55 12.02
N GLY A 258 9.90 -14.79 11.74
CA GLY A 258 9.77 -15.85 12.73
C GLY A 258 8.57 -15.70 13.68
N ASN A 259 7.54 -14.93 13.31
CA ASN A 259 6.34 -14.78 14.15
C ASN A 259 5.44 -16.02 14.03
N ALA A 260 5.65 -17.02 14.89
CA ALA A 260 4.97 -18.31 14.79
C ALA A 260 3.42 -18.26 14.72
N PRO A 261 2.70 -17.42 15.49
CA PRO A 261 1.25 -17.27 15.33
C PRO A 261 0.82 -16.77 13.94
N ILE A 262 1.52 -15.79 13.39
CA ILE A 262 1.24 -15.22 12.07
C ILE A 262 1.61 -16.23 10.97
N THR A 263 2.79 -16.85 11.05
CA THR A 263 3.24 -17.88 10.10
C THR A 263 2.22 -19.00 9.97
N LYS A 264 1.72 -19.54 11.08
CA LYS A 264 0.69 -20.61 11.05
C LYS A 264 -0.60 -20.18 10.36
N GLN A 265 -1.02 -18.93 10.54
CA GLN A 265 -2.22 -18.41 9.85
C GLN A 265 -1.96 -18.22 8.36
N ILE A 266 -0.78 -17.71 7.99
CA ILE A 266 -0.37 -17.57 6.60
C ILE A 266 -0.34 -18.95 5.92
N GLU A 267 0.28 -19.95 6.55
CA GLU A 267 0.33 -21.33 6.04
C GLU A 267 -1.05 -21.96 5.89
N LYS A 268 -1.96 -21.66 6.82
CA LYS A 268 -3.34 -22.14 6.74
C LYS A 268 -4.11 -21.54 5.56
N ILE A 269 -3.90 -20.26 5.26
CA ILE A 269 -4.67 -19.52 4.25
C ILE A 269 -4.05 -19.70 2.85
N TRP A 270 -2.74 -19.50 2.72
CA TRP A 270 -2.01 -19.49 1.44
C TRP A 270 -1.18 -20.76 1.19
N GLY A 271 -1.01 -21.64 2.18
CA GLY A 271 -0.18 -22.84 2.05
C GLY A 271 1.30 -22.56 2.28
N THR A 272 2.15 -23.41 1.71
CA THR A 272 3.60 -23.33 1.94
C THR A 272 4.19 -22.20 1.11
N ILE A 273 4.93 -21.30 1.76
CA ILE A 273 5.68 -20.23 1.12
C ILE A 273 7.16 -20.56 1.23
N ARG A 274 7.89 -20.51 0.12
CA ARG A 274 9.34 -20.79 0.12
C ARG A 274 10.07 -19.71 0.92
N GLU A 275 10.78 -20.11 1.98
CA GLU A 275 11.55 -19.21 2.85
C GLU A 275 12.83 -18.69 2.17
N GLN A 276 13.50 -19.57 1.43
CA GLN A 276 14.75 -19.25 0.75
C GLN A 276 14.49 -18.40 -0.50
N ASP A 277 15.21 -17.29 -0.55
CA ASP A 277 15.17 -16.39 -1.67
C ASP A 277 15.81 -17.02 -2.91
N ASN A 278 15.15 -16.88 -4.05
CA ASN A 278 15.77 -17.09 -5.35
C ASN A 278 16.00 -15.71 -5.98
N ALA A 279 17.13 -15.10 -5.64
CA ALA A 279 17.49 -13.76 -6.10
C ALA A 279 17.45 -13.63 -7.64
N GLN A 280 17.79 -14.70 -8.37
CA GLN A 280 17.72 -14.71 -9.84
C GLN A 280 16.27 -14.58 -10.32
N ARG A 281 15.34 -15.31 -9.70
CA ARG A 281 13.91 -15.23 -10.01
C ARG A 281 13.32 -13.87 -9.67
N GLN A 282 13.70 -13.30 -8.53
CA GLN A 282 13.25 -11.94 -8.16
C GLN A 282 13.73 -10.88 -9.16
N LEU A 283 15.00 -10.95 -9.57
CA LEU A 283 15.56 -10.05 -10.58
C LEU A 283 14.86 -10.20 -11.93
N LEU A 284 14.50 -11.43 -12.31
CA LEU A 284 13.73 -11.68 -13.52
C LEU A 284 12.31 -11.09 -13.42
N VAL A 285 11.62 -11.30 -12.30
CA VAL A 285 10.29 -10.73 -12.04
C VAL A 285 10.31 -9.21 -12.12
N SER A 286 11.25 -8.56 -11.42
CA SER A 286 11.36 -7.10 -11.43
C SER A 286 11.72 -6.57 -12.81
N SER A 287 12.65 -7.21 -13.53
CA SER A 287 13.00 -6.85 -14.91
C SER A 287 11.78 -6.93 -15.84
N MET A 288 10.99 -8.01 -15.77
CA MET A 288 9.80 -8.17 -16.60
C MET A 288 8.70 -7.16 -16.26
N LEU A 289 8.47 -6.88 -14.97
CA LEU A 289 7.52 -5.87 -14.52
C LEU A 289 7.91 -4.48 -14.99
N GLU A 290 9.19 -4.10 -14.88
CA GLU A 290 9.71 -2.83 -15.40
C GLU A 290 9.49 -2.72 -16.91
N ARG A 291 9.73 -3.79 -17.67
CA ARG A 291 9.49 -3.78 -19.12
C ARG A 291 8.01 -3.53 -19.46
N ILE A 292 7.09 -4.18 -18.73
CA ILE A 292 5.65 -3.97 -18.88
C ILE A 292 5.26 -2.53 -18.53
N LYS A 293 5.78 -2.00 -17.41
CA LYS A 293 5.50 -0.64 -16.91
C LYS A 293 6.13 0.46 -17.78
N ASN A 294 7.23 0.18 -18.49
CA ASN A 294 7.96 1.14 -19.32
C ASN A 294 7.58 1.12 -20.81
N GLY A 295 6.31 0.80 -21.12
CA GLY A 295 5.72 1.01 -22.45
C GLY A 295 5.92 -0.12 -23.47
N SER A 296 6.38 -1.31 -23.03
CA SER A 296 6.29 -2.50 -23.88
C SER A 296 4.83 -2.85 -24.17
N LYS A 297 4.58 -3.60 -25.24
CA LYS A 297 3.20 -3.97 -25.63
C LYS A 297 3.06 -5.45 -25.92
N GLY A 298 1.93 -6.01 -25.52
CA GLY A 298 1.53 -7.39 -25.82
C GLY A 298 0.23 -7.43 -26.64
N SER A 299 0.09 -8.43 -27.51
CA SER A 299 -1.14 -8.69 -28.27
C SER A 299 -1.92 -9.83 -27.64
N VAL A 300 -3.20 -9.58 -27.33
CA VAL A 300 -4.11 -10.57 -26.76
C VAL A 300 -4.23 -11.80 -27.67
N GLY A 301 -4.47 -11.59 -28.96
CA GLY A 301 -4.65 -12.70 -29.91
C GLY A 301 -3.45 -13.63 -29.98
N ARG A 302 -2.22 -13.09 -29.96
CA ARG A 302 -1.00 -13.92 -29.87
C ARG A 302 -0.85 -14.55 -28.49
N GLY A 303 -1.24 -13.83 -27.43
CA GLY A 303 -1.24 -14.33 -26.06
C GLY A 303 -2.12 -15.56 -25.85
N VAL A 304 -3.28 -15.62 -26.50
CA VAL A 304 -4.16 -16.80 -26.50
C VAL A 304 -3.42 -18.03 -27.04
N ILE A 305 -2.70 -17.88 -28.16
CA ILE A 305 -1.93 -18.97 -28.77
C ILE A 305 -0.83 -19.46 -27.82
N VAL A 306 -0.13 -18.54 -27.15
CA VAL A 306 0.91 -18.88 -26.17
C VAL A 306 0.31 -19.60 -24.95
N PHE A 307 -0.84 -19.12 -24.44
CA PHE A 307 -1.55 -19.75 -23.34
C PHE A 307 -1.99 -21.18 -23.68
N GLU A 308 -2.57 -21.39 -24.86
CA GLU A 308 -2.98 -22.71 -25.34
C GLU A 308 -1.78 -23.66 -25.38
N ARG A 309 -0.63 -23.20 -25.84
CA ARG A 309 0.59 -24.00 -25.92
C ARG A 309 1.18 -24.36 -24.56
N VAL A 310 1.23 -23.41 -23.62
CA VAL A 310 2.06 -23.54 -22.40
C VAL A 310 1.23 -23.75 -21.14
N CYS A 311 0.13 -23.03 -20.99
CA CYS A 311 -0.60 -22.93 -19.72
C CYS A 311 -1.85 -23.81 -19.69
N SER A 312 -2.52 -23.98 -20.84
CA SER A 312 -3.82 -24.67 -20.92
C SER A 312 -3.75 -26.15 -20.53
N GLN A 313 -2.55 -26.73 -20.55
CA GLN A 313 -2.29 -28.11 -20.12
C GLN A 313 -2.61 -28.32 -18.64
N CYS A 314 -2.56 -27.26 -17.83
CA CYS A 314 -2.72 -27.35 -16.38
C CYS A 314 -3.74 -26.36 -15.80
N HIS A 315 -4.00 -25.24 -16.48
CA HIS A 315 -4.86 -24.18 -15.97
C HIS A 315 -6.06 -23.93 -16.87
N VAL A 316 -7.20 -23.60 -16.24
CA VAL A 316 -8.35 -23.03 -16.91
C VAL A 316 -8.31 -21.51 -16.85
N LEU A 317 -8.52 -20.86 -18.00
CA LEU A 317 -8.72 -19.42 -18.11
C LEU A 317 -9.89 -19.15 -19.07
N HIS A 318 -10.88 -18.38 -18.63
CA HIS A 318 -12.09 -18.07 -19.39
C HIS A 318 -12.78 -19.32 -19.98
N GLY A 319 -12.74 -20.44 -19.23
CA GLY A 319 -13.33 -21.72 -19.64
C GLY A 319 -12.49 -22.57 -20.60
N LYS A 320 -11.24 -22.17 -20.89
CA LYS A 320 -10.31 -22.93 -21.76
C LYS A 320 -9.17 -23.55 -20.96
N GLY A 321 -8.84 -24.81 -21.26
CA GLY A 321 -7.75 -25.57 -20.63
C GLY A 321 -8.23 -26.70 -19.71
N PHE A 322 -7.33 -27.21 -18.86
CA PHE A 322 -7.61 -28.32 -17.94
C PHE A 322 -7.50 -27.89 -16.47
N GLU A 323 -8.31 -28.51 -15.60
CA GLU A 323 -8.30 -28.25 -14.15
C GLU A 323 -7.34 -29.18 -13.40
N VAL A 324 -6.05 -29.04 -13.70
CA VAL A 324 -4.96 -29.68 -12.93
C VAL A 324 -4.58 -28.75 -11.79
N GLY A 325 -3.99 -27.60 -12.12
CA GLY A 325 -3.75 -26.49 -11.22
C GLY A 325 -5.01 -25.64 -11.01
N PRO A 326 -4.90 -24.50 -10.30
CA PRO A 326 -6.03 -23.61 -10.06
C PRO A 326 -6.64 -23.10 -11.36
N ASN A 327 -7.96 -22.93 -11.38
CA ASN A 327 -8.64 -22.14 -12.40
C ASN A 327 -8.24 -20.67 -12.22
N ILE A 328 -7.41 -20.16 -13.12
CA ILE A 328 -6.83 -18.83 -13.00
C ILE A 328 -7.80 -17.73 -13.45
N THR A 329 -9.00 -18.04 -13.94
CA THR A 329 -10.01 -17.03 -14.28
C THR A 329 -10.27 -16.06 -13.13
N ASN A 330 -10.32 -16.57 -11.89
CA ASN A 330 -10.59 -15.75 -10.70
C ASN A 330 -9.56 -15.97 -9.58
N ASN A 331 -8.39 -16.54 -9.86
CA ASN A 331 -7.38 -16.87 -8.86
C ASN A 331 -5.97 -16.62 -9.41
N GLY A 332 -5.05 -16.17 -8.55
CA GLY A 332 -3.63 -16.02 -8.89
C GLY A 332 -3.30 -14.84 -9.83
N ARG A 333 -4.27 -13.93 -10.04
CA ARG A 333 -4.18 -12.76 -10.93
C ARG A 333 -4.80 -11.49 -10.33
N GLY A 334 -4.72 -11.32 -9.00
CA GLY A 334 -5.33 -10.18 -8.31
C GLY A 334 -4.75 -8.82 -8.75
N ASN A 335 -3.47 -8.80 -9.12
CA ASN A 335 -2.79 -7.67 -9.75
C ASN A 335 -1.63 -8.16 -10.63
N LEU A 336 -1.07 -7.26 -11.43
CA LEU A 336 0.03 -7.54 -12.36
C LEU A 336 1.26 -8.15 -11.66
N ASP A 337 1.69 -7.55 -10.54
CA ASP A 337 2.86 -8.00 -9.78
C ASP A 337 2.69 -9.45 -9.28
N GLN A 338 1.50 -9.79 -8.78
CA GLN A 338 1.16 -11.15 -8.35
C GLN A 338 1.14 -12.13 -9.53
N LEU A 339 0.50 -11.77 -10.65
CA LEU A 339 0.43 -12.60 -11.85
C LEU A 339 1.84 -12.96 -12.35
N VAL A 340 2.69 -11.95 -12.55
CA VAL A 340 4.06 -12.14 -13.06
C VAL A 340 4.91 -12.95 -12.09
N SER A 341 4.78 -12.68 -10.78
CA SER A 341 5.48 -13.46 -9.74
C SER A 341 5.06 -14.93 -9.74
N ASN A 342 3.76 -15.21 -9.78
CA ASN A 342 3.23 -16.59 -9.78
C ASN A 342 3.68 -17.38 -11.01
N MET A 343 3.75 -16.71 -12.17
CA MET A 343 4.19 -17.33 -13.42
C MET A 343 5.69 -17.67 -13.40
N LEU A 344 6.53 -16.74 -12.94
CA LEU A 344 7.99 -16.85 -13.04
C LEU A 344 8.62 -17.59 -11.87
N ASP A 345 7.97 -17.63 -10.72
CA ASP A 345 8.39 -18.34 -9.51
C ASP A 345 7.23 -19.14 -8.89
N PRO A 346 6.74 -20.20 -9.58
CA PRO A 346 5.55 -20.95 -9.16
C PRO A 346 5.70 -21.71 -7.85
N SER A 347 6.94 -22.01 -7.42
CA SER A 347 7.19 -22.64 -6.12
C SER A 347 7.20 -21.64 -4.95
N LEU A 348 6.99 -20.36 -5.22
CA LEU A 348 7.09 -19.32 -4.21
C LEU A 348 5.96 -19.42 -3.17
N VAL A 349 4.73 -19.66 -3.63
CA VAL A 349 3.56 -19.94 -2.79
C VAL A 349 2.82 -21.11 -3.39
N ILE A 350 2.63 -22.15 -2.60
CA ILE A 350 1.93 -23.36 -3.03
C ILE A 350 0.73 -23.56 -2.10
N GLY A 351 -0.46 -23.29 -2.64
CA GLY A 351 -1.72 -23.50 -1.93
C GLY A 351 -1.86 -24.96 -1.45
N PRO A 352 -2.51 -25.23 -0.30
CA PRO A 352 -2.56 -26.58 0.28
C PRO A 352 -3.11 -27.64 -0.69
N ALA A 353 -4.13 -27.29 -1.48
CA ALA A 353 -4.73 -28.18 -2.48
C ALA A 353 -3.84 -28.44 -3.71
N PHE A 354 -2.75 -27.69 -3.88
CA PHE A 354 -1.87 -27.72 -5.05
C PHE A 354 -0.45 -28.18 -4.70
N GLN A 355 -0.24 -28.73 -3.49
CA GLN A 355 1.02 -29.38 -3.12
C GLN A 355 1.15 -30.72 -3.85
N ALA A 356 2.17 -30.83 -4.69
CA ALA A 356 2.39 -32.03 -5.48
C ALA A 356 2.78 -33.22 -4.60
N LYS A 357 2.28 -34.40 -4.96
CA LYS A 357 2.74 -35.69 -4.43
C LYS A 357 3.77 -36.26 -5.41
N LEU A 358 4.90 -36.68 -4.86
CA LEU A 358 5.91 -37.47 -5.53
C LEU A 358 5.75 -38.91 -5.05
N VAL A 359 5.33 -39.79 -5.96
CA VAL A 359 5.09 -41.20 -5.70
C VAL A 359 6.18 -42.00 -6.40
N LEU A 360 6.90 -42.82 -5.63
CA LEU A 360 7.76 -43.88 -6.14
C LEU A 360 6.99 -45.19 -6.02
N THR A 361 6.77 -45.86 -7.14
CA THR A 361 6.11 -47.17 -7.19
C THR A 361 7.13 -48.30 -7.06
N LEU A 362 6.67 -49.50 -6.69
CA LEU A 362 7.54 -50.67 -6.48
C LEU A 362 8.24 -51.15 -7.77
N ASP A 363 7.71 -50.81 -8.94
CA ASP A 363 8.32 -51.05 -10.26
C ASP A 363 9.32 -49.94 -10.67
N GLY A 364 9.52 -48.93 -9.81
CA GLY A 364 10.53 -47.89 -9.98
C GLY A 364 10.06 -46.67 -10.78
N GLU A 365 8.76 -46.54 -11.08
CA GLU A 365 8.23 -45.32 -11.69
C GLU A 365 8.13 -44.18 -10.68
N VAL A 366 8.44 -42.95 -11.13
CA VAL A 366 8.27 -41.74 -10.34
C VAL A 366 7.17 -40.90 -10.95
N ILE A 367 6.07 -40.75 -10.20
CA ILE A 367 4.91 -40.00 -10.62
C ILE A 367 4.81 -38.72 -9.78
N ALA A 368 4.81 -37.58 -10.46
CA ALA A 368 4.53 -36.28 -9.87
C ALA A 368 3.13 -35.83 -10.28
N GLY A 369 2.26 -35.57 -9.30
CA GLY A 369 0.88 -35.14 -9.58
C GLY A 369 0.23 -34.45 -8.40
N LEU A 370 -0.90 -33.81 -8.65
CA LEU A 370 -1.73 -33.20 -7.60
C LEU A 370 -2.74 -34.21 -7.09
N LEU A 371 -3.00 -34.21 -5.78
CA LEU A 371 -3.96 -35.13 -5.19
C LEU A 371 -5.37 -34.85 -5.73
N ALA A 372 -5.94 -35.84 -6.41
CA ALA A 372 -7.32 -35.79 -6.90
C ALA A 372 -8.29 -36.38 -5.89
N ASP A 373 -7.90 -37.53 -5.33
CA ASP A 373 -8.69 -38.32 -4.37
C ASP A 373 -7.76 -39.33 -3.67
N GLU A 374 -8.10 -39.69 -2.43
CA GLU A 374 -7.36 -40.66 -1.64
C GLU A 374 -8.33 -41.52 -0.81
N THR A 375 -8.19 -42.84 -0.93
CA THR A 375 -8.92 -43.82 -0.11
C THR A 375 -7.94 -44.69 0.68
N GLU A 376 -8.44 -45.64 1.46
CA GLU A 376 -7.59 -46.59 2.20
C GLU A 376 -6.71 -47.44 1.27
N THR A 377 -7.19 -47.77 0.06
CA THR A 377 -6.48 -48.68 -0.86
C THR A 377 -5.96 -48.00 -2.12
N ARG A 378 -6.48 -46.81 -2.48
CA ARG A 378 -6.15 -46.14 -3.76
C ARG A 378 -5.74 -44.70 -3.60
N LEU A 379 -4.86 -44.26 -4.48
CA LEU A 379 -4.43 -42.87 -4.65
C LEU A 379 -4.71 -42.42 -6.08
N LYS A 380 -5.39 -41.29 -6.26
CA LYS A 380 -5.62 -40.69 -7.58
C LYS A 380 -4.88 -39.36 -7.68
N LEU A 381 -4.08 -39.22 -8.74
CA LEU A 381 -3.30 -38.03 -9.02
C LEU A 381 -3.72 -37.40 -10.34
N LYS A 382 -3.99 -36.09 -10.32
CA LYS A 382 -4.12 -35.27 -11.53
C LYS A 382 -2.71 -34.92 -12.04
N VAL A 383 -2.47 -35.15 -13.32
CA VAL A 383 -1.24 -34.76 -14.01
C VAL A 383 -1.55 -33.88 -15.21
N GLN A 384 -0.51 -33.38 -15.87
CA GLN A 384 -0.61 -32.52 -17.06
C GLN A 384 -1.62 -33.06 -18.09
N GLY A 385 -2.38 -32.15 -18.70
CA GLY A 385 -3.42 -32.48 -19.68
C GLY A 385 -4.73 -32.96 -19.06
N GLY A 386 -4.90 -32.82 -17.74
CA GLY A 386 -6.11 -33.25 -17.03
C GLY A 386 -6.23 -34.76 -16.83
N LYS A 387 -5.19 -35.54 -17.15
CA LYS A 387 -5.18 -36.99 -16.97
C LYS A 387 -5.21 -37.31 -15.47
N ILE A 388 -6.00 -38.32 -15.10
CA ILE A 388 -5.96 -38.92 -13.77
C ILE A 388 -5.20 -40.24 -13.85
N ILE A 389 -4.18 -40.37 -13.01
CA ILE A 389 -3.48 -41.62 -12.75
C ILE A 389 -4.02 -42.19 -11.46
N GLU A 390 -4.44 -43.45 -11.49
CA GLU A 390 -4.94 -44.18 -10.33
C GLU A 390 -3.93 -45.26 -9.97
N LEU A 391 -3.52 -45.27 -8.70
CA LEU A 391 -2.50 -46.16 -8.16
C LEU A 391 -3.08 -46.92 -6.98
N ASP A 392 -2.88 -48.24 -6.95
CA ASP A 392 -3.13 -49.03 -5.76
C ASP A 392 -2.00 -48.79 -4.76
N LYS A 393 -2.34 -48.49 -3.50
CA LYS A 393 -1.35 -48.16 -2.46
C LYS A 393 -0.41 -49.32 -2.13
N VAL A 394 -0.80 -50.56 -2.46
CA VAL A 394 0.06 -51.74 -2.31
C VAL A 394 1.22 -51.75 -3.29
N ASP A 395 1.10 -51.03 -4.41
CA ASP A 395 2.15 -50.90 -5.44
C ASP A 395 3.03 -49.66 -5.23
N ILE A 396 2.83 -48.92 -4.13
CA ILE A 396 3.56 -47.70 -3.82
C ILE A 396 4.67 -48.00 -2.79
N GLU A 397 5.90 -47.67 -3.16
CA GLU A 397 7.05 -47.73 -2.25
C GLU A 397 7.10 -46.52 -1.32
N GLN A 398 6.93 -45.31 -1.87
CA GLN A 398 7.04 -44.07 -1.12
C GLN A 398 6.12 -42.97 -1.67
N ILE A 399 5.53 -42.19 -0.76
CA ILE A 399 4.79 -40.96 -1.09
C ILE A 399 5.41 -39.81 -0.31
N ASN A 400 5.87 -38.79 -1.01
CA ASN A 400 6.35 -37.54 -0.41
C ASN A 400 5.50 -36.37 -0.89
N THR A 401 5.28 -35.39 -0.03
CA THR A 401 4.78 -34.08 -0.45
C THR A 401 5.96 -33.23 -0.92
N SER A 402 5.88 -32.72 -2.14
CA SER A 402 6.91 -31.86 -2.73
C SER A 402 6.91 -30.48 -2.09
N VAL A 403 8.10 -29.95 -1.84
CA VAL A 403 8.32 -28.53 -1.48
C VAL A 403 8.36 -27.60 -2.69
N LYS A 404 8.32 -28.16 -3.91
CA LYS A 404 8.22 -27.43 -5.19
C LYS A 404 6.85 -27.62 -5.80
N SER A 405 6.41 -26.62 -6.58
CA SER A 405 5.16 -26.69 -7.32
C SER A 405 5.21 -27.77 -8.39
N LEU A 406 4.03 -28.30 -8.77
CA LEU A 406 3.93 -29.12 -9.99
C LEU A 406 4.08 -28.25 -11.25
N MET A 407 3.79 -26.95 -11.16
CA MET A 407 4.04 -26.02 -12.26
C MET A 407 5.56 -25.87 -12.46
N PRO A 408 6.08 -26.09 -13.68
CA PRO A 408 7.52 -26.01 -13.93
C PRO A 408 8.07 -24.60 -13.72
N GLU A 409 9.25 -24.51 -13.09
CA GLU A 409 10.07 -23.29 -13.15
C GLU A 409 10.80 -23.22 -14.50
N GLY A 410 11.13 -22.01 -14.97
CA GLY A 410 11.87 -21.83 -16.21
C GLY A 410 11.01 -21.80 -17.48
N LEU A 411 9.70 -21.62 -17.36
CA LEU A 411 8.81 -21.47 -18.51
C LEU A 411 9.19 -20.28 -19.41
N GLU A 412 9.75 -19.22 -18.83
CA GLU A 412 10.24 -18.07 -19.57
C GLU A 412 11.34 -18.43 -20.57
N ALA A 413 12.12 -19.49 -20.34
CA ALA A 413 13.19 -19.92 -21.25
C ALA A 413 12.63 -20.55 -22.53
N GLN A 414 11.34 -20.94 -22.53
CA GLN A 414 10.63 -21.48 -23.69
C GLN A 414 9.84 -20.41 -24.44
N LEU A 415 9.88 -19.17 -23.98
CA LEU A 415 9.17 -18.03 -24.55
C LEU A 415 10.19 -17.03 -25.07
N SER A 416 9.97 -16.54 -26.28
CA SER A 416 10.58 -15.28 -26.66
C SER A 416 10.06 -14.16 -25.77
N GLU A 417 10.82 -13.09 -25.68
CA GLU A 417 10.45 -11.90 -24.92
C GLU A 417 9.08 -11.33 -25.34
N GLN A 418 8.77 -11.36 -26.65
CA GLN A 418 7.48 -10.91 -27.16
C GLN A 418 6.34 -11.89 -26.83
N GLU A 419 6.59 -13.20 -26.91
CA GLU A 419 5.58 -14.21 -26.50
C GLU A 419 5.25 -14.09 -25.01
N PHE A 420 6.22 -13.73 -24.17
CA PHE A 420 5.95 -13.44 -22.76
C PHE A 420 5.01 -12.23 -22.61
N LEU A 421 5.30 -11.11 -23.29
CA LEU A 421 4.45 -9.91 -23.22
C LEU A 421 3.04 -10.19 -23.77
N ASP A 422 2.95 -10.91 -24.88
CA ASP A 422 1.69 -11.32 -25.49
C ASP A 422 0.89 -12.21 -24.51
N LEU A 423 1.53 -13.20 -23.88
CA LEU A 423 0.90 -14.04 -22.85
C LEU A 423 0.39 -13.20 -21.68
N ILE A 424 1.22 -12.32 -21.11
CA ILE A 424 0.78 -11.46 -19.99
C ILE A 424 -0.39 -10.56 -20.41
N SER A 425 -0.42 -10.05 -21.65
CA SER A 425 -1.54 -9.23 -22.13
C SER A 425 -2.86 -9.99 -22.11
N TYR A 426 -2.86 -11.27 -22.50
CA TYR A 426 -4.03 -12.13 -22.39
C TYR A 426 -4.37 -12.47 -20.92
N LEU A 427 -3.35 -12.82 -20.12
CA LEU A 427 -3.53 -13.11 -18.70
C LEU A 427 -3.96 -11.88 -17.88
N CYS A 428 -3.87 -10.66 -18.39
CA CYS A 428 -4.36 -9.47 -17.71
C CYS A 428 -5.86 -9.20 -17.94
N LEU A 429 -6.53 -9.91 -18.85
CA LEU A 429 -7.94 -9.69 -19.11
C LEU A 429 -8.82 -10.24 -17.98
N VAL A 430 -9.78 -9.42 -17.52
CA VAL A 430 -10.75 -9.84 -16.51
C VAL A 430 -11.81 -10.77 -17.13
N LYS A 431 -12.22 -10.50 -18.38
CA LYS A 431 -13.20 -11.28 -19.14
C LYS A 431 -12.54 -11.95 -20.36
N ALA A 432 -13.27 -12.84 -21.02
CA ALA A 432 -12.79 -13.49 -22.24
C ALA A 432 -12.44 -12.45 -23.34
N PRO A 433 -11.46 -12.72 -24.23
CA PRO A 433 -11.00 -11.78 -25.25
C PRO A 433 -12.10 -11.20 -26.13
N GLU A 434 -13.19 -11.94 -26.33
CA GLU A 434 -14.31 -11.55 -27.19
C GLU A 434 -15.28 -10.57 -26.53
N ALA A 435 -15.09 -10.23 -25.25
CA ALA A 435 -15.95 -9.27 -24.54
C ALA A 435 -15.66 -7.82 -24.96
N GLU A 436 -16.71 -7.06 -25.31
CA GLU A 436 -16.60 -5.67 -25.78
C GLU A 436 -16.13 -4.66 -24.71
N ASP A 437 -16.27 -5.00 -23.42
CA ASP A 437 -15.97 -4.13 -22.27
C ASP A 437 -14.93 -4.76 -21.33
N ASN A 438 -13.83 -5.26 -21.93
CA ASN A 438 -12.83 -5.96 -21.16
C ASN A 438 -11.97 -5.01 -20.32
N GLU A 439 -11.88 -5.31 -19.03
CA GLU A 439 -11.04 -4.58 -18.08
C GLU A 439 -9.72 -5.32 -17.87
N LEU A 440 -8.68 -4.58 -17.46
CA LEU A 440 -7.40 -5.15 -17.09
C LEU A 440 -7.32 -5.34 -15.57
N ILE A 441 -6.63 -6.39 -15.14
CA ILE A 441 -6.31 -6.58 -13.72
C ILE A 441 -5.52 -5.38 -13.18
N GLN A 442 -5.62 -5.17 -11.87
CA GLN A 442 -5.01 -4.01 -11.21
C GLN A 442 -3.50 -3.94 -11.45
N GLY A 443 -2.98 -2.73 -11.65
CA GLY A 443 -1.55 -2.48 -11.82
C GLY A 443 -1.02 -2.70 -13.25
N THR A 444 -1.88 -3.18 -14.16
CA THR A 444 -1.54 -3.26 -15.59
C THR A 444 -1.65 -1.88 -16.25
N PRO A 445 -0.60 -1.38 -16.93
CA PRO A 445 -0.67 -0.12 -17.65
C PRO A 445 -1.74 -0.15 -18.75
N ALA A 446 -2.51 0.93 -18.89
CA ALA A 446 -3.61 1.00 -19.85
C ALA A 446 -3.16 0.86 -21.32
N ASP A 447 -1.91 1.23 -21.62
CA ASP A 447 -1.31 1.18 -22.95
C ASP A 447 -0.52 -0.10 -23.24
N PHE A 448 -0.45 -1.03 -22.28
CA PHE A 448 0.28 -2.29 -22.38
C PHE A 448 -0.39 -3.27 -23.36
N VAL A 449 -1.72 -3.36 -23.31
CA VAL A 449 -2.49 -4.34 -24.09
C VAL A 449 -2.86 -3.74 -25.45
N GLN A 450 -2.40 -4.37 -26.52
CA GLN A 450 -2.88 -4.10 -27.87
C GLN A 450 -4.14 -4.93 -28.14
N PRO A 451 -5.19 -4.30 -28.70
CA PRO A 451 -6.41 -4.99 -29.09
C PRO A 451 -6.16 -6.11 -30.10
#